data_AF-A0A8J6VKE6-F1
#
_entry.id   AF-A0A8J6VKE6-F1
#
_cell.length_a   1.000
_cell.length_b   1.000
_cell.length_c   1.000
_cell.angle_alpha   90.00
_cell.angle_beta   90.00
_cell.angle_gamma   90.00
#
_symmetry.space_group_name_H-M   'P 1'
#
loop_
_entity.id
_entity.type
_entity.pdbx_description
1 polymer ?
#
loop_
_entity_poly.entity_id
_entity_poly.type
_entity_poly.pdbx_seq_one_letter_code
_entity_poly.pdbx_strand_id
1 'polypeptide(L)' 'MPYLTIFEEDAMVQVTREYILEVLETRFETVPQGLSDRINEIDDLALLKSLHKRAITVASVEEFEQVIASI' A
#
# COMPACT_ATOMS: atom_id res chain seq x y z
N MET A 1 12.95 21.93 -17.99
CA MET A 1 12.51 22.55 -16.73
C MET A 1 11.52 21.60 -16.07
N PRO A 2 11.80 20.98 -14.92
CA PRO A 2 10.85 20.08 -14.29
C PRO A 2 9.94 20.89 -13.36
N TYR A 3 8.67 21.01 -13.72
CA TYR A 3 7.63 21.65 -12.90
C TYR A 3 6.61 20.61 -12.36
N LEU A 4 6.92 19.31 -12.46
CA LEU A 4 5.95 18.22 -12.35
C LEU A 4 6.25 17.15 -11.28
N THR A 5 7.43 17.15 -10.66
CA THR A 5 7.85 16.03 -9.79
C THR A 5 6.99 15.83 -8.55
N ILE A 6 6.51 16.90 -7.91
CA ILE A 6 5.73 16.81 -6.67
C ILE A 6 4.33 16.21 -6.90
N PHE A 7 3.61 16.65 -7.94
CA PHE A 7 2.30 16.09 -8.28
C PHE A 7 2.42 14.67 -8.83
N GLU A 8 3.52 14.36 -9.53
CA GLU A 8 3.83 13.01 -9.98
C GLU A 8 4.13 12.07 -8.79
N GLU A 9 4.91 12.53 -7.80
CA GLU A 9 5.20 11.75 -6.59
C GLU A 9 3.95 11.49 -5.76
N ASP A 10 3.13 12.50 -5.50
CA ASP A 10 1.86 12.36 -4.76
C ASP A 10 0.89 11.42 -5.49
N ALA A 11 0.77 11.56 -6.81
CA ALA A 11 -0.06 10.66 -7.62
C ALA A 11 0.46 9.22 -7.59
N MET A 12 1.79 9.02 -7.65
CA MET A 12 2.38 7.69 -7.54
C MET A 12 2.14 7.06 -6.17
N VAL A 13 2.18 7.86 -5.09
CA VAL A 13 1.86 7.40 -3.73
C VAL A 13 0.40 6.94 -3.66
N GLN A 14 -0.55 7.77 -4.11
CA GLN A 14 -1.98 7.41 -4.13
C GLN A 14 -2.25 6.16 -4.95
N VAL A 15 -1.76 6.10 -6.19
CA VAL A 15 -1.95 4.94 -7.07
C VAL A 15 -1.35 3.67 -6.46
N THR A 16 -0.19 3.77 -5.80
CA THR A 16 0.42 2.59 -5.17
C THR A 16 -0.41 2.10 -3.98
N ARG A 17 -1.00 3.00 -3.18
CA ARG A 17 -1.93 2.62 -2.09
C ARG A 17 -3.16 1.89 -2.64
N GLU A 18 -3.77 2.44 -3.69
CA GLU A 18 -4.92 1.81 -4.36
C GLU A 18 -4.58 0.40 -4.85
N TYR A 19 -3.43 0.21 -5.50
CA TYR A 19 -3.00 -1.12 -5.94
C TYR A 19 -2.71 -2.10 -4.81
N ILE A 20 -2.23 -1.64 -3.65
CA ILE A 20 -2.09 -2.50 -2.48
C ILE A 20 -3.46 -2.98 -2.03
N LEU A 21 -4.42 -2.06 -1.88
CA LEU A 21 -5.78 -2.37 -1.44
C LEU A 21 -6.48 -3.32 -2.42
N GLU A 22 -6.41 -3.04 -3.72
CA GLU A 22 -7.01 -3.87 -4.77
C GLU A 22 -6.45 -5.29 -4.76
N VAL A 23 -5.14 -5.45 -4.55
CA VAL A 23 -4.53 -6.79 -4.42
C VAL A 23 -5.03 -7.50 -3.18
N LEU A 24 -5.10 -6.81 -2.03
CA LEU A 24 -5.56 -7.42 -0.78
C LEU A 24 -7.04 -7.81 -0.86
N GLU A 25 -7.89 -6.94 -1.42
CA GLU A 25 -9.31 -7.23 -1.68
C GLU A 25 -9.48 -8.40 -2.65
N THR A 26 -8.70 -8.45 -3.72
CA THR A 26 -8.76 -9.54 -4.70
C THR A 26 -8.34 -10.88 -4.10
N ARG A 27 -7.34 -10.89 -3.21
CA ARG A 27 -6.78 -12.12 -2.63
C ARG A 27 -7.57 -12.63 -1.43
N PHE A 28 -8.14 -11.73 -0.64
CA PHE A 28 -8.70 -12.03 0.67
C PHE A 28 -10.17 -11.62 0.83
N GLU A 29 -10.79 -11.06 -0.21
CA GLU A 29 -12.18 -10.58 -0.30
C GLU A 29 -12.54 -9.41 0.64
N THR A 30 -11.90 -9.31 1.81
CA THR A 30 -12.17 -8.26 2.80
C THR A 30 -10.86 -7.70 3.34
N VAL A 31 -10.74 -6.38 3.31
CA VAL A 31 -9.65 -5.63 3.94
C VAL A 31 -10.22 -4.88 5.14
N PRO A 32 -9.69 -5.10 6.35
CA PRO A 32 -10.11 -4.35 7.53
C PRO A 32 -9.90 -2.84 7.32
N GLN A 33 -10.89 -2.03 7.73
CA GLN A 33 -10.80 -0.57 7.58
C GLN A 33 -9.53 -0.01 8.25
N GLY A 34 -9.18 -0.50 9.44
CA GLY A 34 -7.97 -0.08 10.15
C GLY A 34 -6.67 -0.42 9.41
N LEU A 35 -6.67 -1.44 8.56
CA LEU A 35 -5.53 -1.74 7.68
C LEU A 35 -5.47 -0.74 6.51
N SER A 36 -6.61 -0.42 5.91
CA SER A 36 -6.69 0.58 4.83
C SER A 36 -6.24 1.96 5.29
N ASP A 37 -6.69 2.40 6.47
CA ASP A 37 -6.32 3.69 7.05
C ASP A 37 -4.80 3.78 7.26
N ARG A 38 -4.19 2.71 7.79
CA ARG A 38 -2.73 2.63 7.98
C ARG A 38 -1.95 2.68 6.67
N ILE A 39 -2.44 2.04 5.61
CA ILE A 39 -1.81 2.12 4.28
C ILE A 39 -1.89 3.55 3.73
N ASN A 40 -3.01 4.24 3.97
CA ASN A 40 -3.24 5.62 3.53
C ASN A 40 -2.40 6.66 4.28
N GLU A 41 -1.84 6.32 5.44
CA GLU A 41 -0.91 7.18 6.19
C GLU A 41 0.55 7.09 5.68
N ILE A 42 0.87 6.13 4.80
CA ILE A 42 2.25 5.91 4.34
C ILE A 42 2.56 6.78 3.12
N ASP A 43 3.36 7.84 3.29
CA ASP A 43 3.80 8.73 2.20
C ASP A 43 5.08 8.27 1.49
N ASP A 44 5.80 7.28 2.04
CA ASP A 44 7.03 6.75 1.43
C ASP A 44 6.70 5.81 0.26
N LEU A 45 6.91 6.29 -0.97
CA LEU A 45 6.69 5.54 -2.20
C LEU A 45 7.56 4.26 -2.31
N ALA A 46 8.80 4.27 -1.82
CA ALA A 46 9.66 3.10 -1.87
C ALA A 46 9.14 2.01 -0.94
N LEU A 47 8.69 2.41 0.25
CA LEU A 47 8.02 1.52 1.20
C LEU A 47 6.72 0.95 0.62
N LEU A 48 5.87 1.80 0.04
CA LEU A 48 4.62 1.37 -0.63
C LEU A 48 4.88 0.36 -1.75
N LYS A 49 5.90 0.57 -2.58
CA LYS A 49 6.27 -0.41 -3.62
C LYS A 49 6.73 -1.75 -3.05
N SER A 50 7.41 -1.74 -1.90
CA SER A 50 7.78 -2.97 -1.18
C SER A 50 6.54 -3.68 -0.62
N LEU A 51 5.63 -2.92 -0.01
CA LEU A 51 4.37 -3.42 0.51
C LEU A 51 3.48 -3.99 -0.58
N HIS A 52 3.40 -3.36 -1.75
CA HIS A 52 2.65 -3.88 -2.89
C HIS A 52 3.15 -5.28 -3.32
N LYS A 53 4.47 -5.47 -3.42
CA LYS A 53 5.03 -6.80 -3.68
C LYS A 53 4.68 -7.78 -2.58
N ARG A 54 4.75 -7.34 -1.31
CA ARG A 54 4.44 -8.19 -0.15
C ARG A 54 2.97 -8.59 -0.13
N ALA A 55 2.06 -7.68 -0.47
CA ALA A 55 0.62 -7.91 -0.56
C ALA A 55 0.26 -9.03 -1.55
N ILE A 56 1.13 -9.31 -2.54
CA ILE A 56 0.97 -10.41 -3.49
C ILE A 56 1.48 -11.74 -2.93
N THR A 57 2.49 -11.72 -2.04
CA THR A 57 3.19 -12.93 -1.57
C THR A 57 2.74 -13.43 -0.21
N VAL A 58 2.20 -12.56 0.66
CA VAL A 58 1.72 -12.94 2.01
C VAL A 58 0.65 -14.01 1.95
N ALA A 59 0.59 -14.92 2.92
CA ALA A 59 -0.38 -16.00 2.95
C ALA A 59 -1.75 -15.57 3.47
N SER A 60 -1.82 -14.48 4.25
CA SER A 60 -3.08 -13.96 4.81
C SER A 60 -3.04 -12.44 5.04
N VAL A 61 -4.20 -11.84 5.33
CA VAL A 61 -4.32 -10.42 5.70
C VAL A 61 -3.63 -10.15 7.03
N GLU A 62 -3.76 -11.05 8.00
CA GLU A 62 -3.15 -10.91 9.33
C GLU A 62 -1.62 -10.88 9.23
N GLU A 63 -1.03 -11.69 8.35
CA GLU A 63 0.42 -11.65 8.08
C GLU A 63 0.82 -10.27 7.53
N PHE A 64 0.00 -9.69 6.65
CA PHE A 64 0.24 -8.36 6.10
C PHE A 64 0.12 -7.26 7.17
N GLU A 65 -0.86 -7.37 8.07
CA GLU A 65 -1.02 -6.44 9.21
C GLU A 65 0.21 -6.46 10.13
N GLN A 66 0.79 -7.64 10.37
CA GLN A 66 2.02 -7.77 11.15
C GLN A 66 3.21 -7.10 10.45
N VAL A 67 3.31 -7.23 9.12
CA VAL A 67 4.34 -6.53 8.34
C VAL A 67 4.20 -5.03 8.52
N ILE A 68 2.99 -4.48 8.42
CA ILE A 68 2.76 -3.03 8.62
C ILE A 68 2.97 -2.60 10.08
N ALA A 69 2.70 -3.46 11.06
CA ALA A 69 2.98 -3.18 12.48
C ALA A 69 4.47 -3.14 12.83
N SER A 70 5.33 -3.67 11.95
CA SER A 70 6.78 -3.70 12.15
C SER A 70 7.54 -2.52 11.53
N ILE A 71 6.81 -1.60 10.88
CA ILE A 71 7.34 -0.39 10.23
C ILE A 71 7.07 0.82 11.12
#